data_AF-A0AB73N7F6-F1
#
_entry.id   AF-A0AB73N7F6-F1
#
_cell.length_a   1.000
_cell.length_b   1.000
_cell.length_c   1.000
_cell.angle_alpha   90.00
_cell.angle_beta   90.00
_cell.angle_gamma   90.00
#
_symmetry.space_group_name_H-M   'P 1'
#
loop_
_entity.id
_entity.type
_entity.pdbx_description
1 polymer ?
#
loop_
_entity_poly.entity_id
_entity_poly.type
_entity_poly.pdbx_seq_one_letter_code
_entity_poly.pdbx_strand_id
1 'polypeptide(L)'
;MKLYVYSHAVNVYILRYLGMPVEQFCELYGFNQGTVASWVTRERKVETLPASFIYALSLASSRSMGEIYEELLKLQDDYYRYRERVGFKKGKKVKKRLD
;
A
#
# COMPACT_ATOMS: atom_id res chain seq x y z
N MET A 1 -7.20 19.43 -5.07
CA MET A 1 -6.32 18.30 -4.70
C MET A 1 -7.22 17.14 -4.26
N LYS A 2 -7.45 16.13 -5.10
CA LYS A 2 -8.42 15.05 -4.80
C LYS A 2 -7.89 14.18 -3.66
N LEU A 3 -8.67 14.10 -2.57
CA LEU A 3 -8.50 13.23 -1.42
C LEU A 3 -8.61 11.76 -1.85
N TYR A 4 -7.56 11.18 -2.41
CA TYR A 4 -7.42 9.72 -2.43
C TYR A 4 -7.08 9.31 -1.00
N VAL A 5 -8.13 9.04 -0.22
CA VAL A 5 -8.16 8.29 1.04
C VAL A 5 -6.87 7.49 1.18
N TYR A 6 -6.00 7.91 2.10
CA TYR A 6 -4.68 7.32 2.32
C TYR A 6 -4.81 5.79 2.34
N SER A 7 -4.37 5.17 1.25
CA SER A 7 -4.46 3.73 1.04
C SER A 7 -3.30 3.05 1.75
N HIS A 8 -3.39 1.74 1.89
CA HIS A 8 -2.31 0.92 2.42
C HIS A 8 -0.94 1.28 1.80
N ALA A 9 0.15 1.24 2.58
CA ALA A 9 1.49 1.69 2.16
C ALA A 9 1.90 1.16 0.77
N VAL A 10 1.60 -0.12 0.49
CA VAL A 10 1.81 -0.77 -0.82
C VAL A 10 1.17 0.00 -1.98
N ASN A 11 -0.12 0.37 -1.86
CA ASN A 11 -0.82 1.07 -2.92
C ASN A 11 -0.29 2.48 -3.09
N VAL A 12 -0.01 3.17 -1.99
CA VAL A 12 0.53 4.54 -2.04
C VAL A 12 1.87 4.54 -2.74
N TYR A 13 2.75 3.60 -2.38
CA TYR A 13 4.08 3.52 -2.97
C TYR A 13 4.00 3.27 -4.49
N ILE A 14 3.27 2.25 -4.92
CA ILE A 14 3.18 1.89 -6.34
C ILE A 14 2.51 3.02 -7.16
N LEU A 15 1.38 3.54 -6.69
CA LEU A 15 0.64 4.54 -7.45
C LEU A 15 1.32 5.91 -7.48
N ARG A 16 1.92 6.36 -6.36
CA ARG A 16 2.49 7.71 -6.25
C ARG A 16 3.97 7.78 -6.55
N TYR A 17 4.75 6.81 -6.10
CA TYR A 17 6.20 6.85 -6.21
C TYR A 17 6.69 6.16 -7.48
N LEU A 18 6.07 5.03 -7.87
CA LEU A 18 6.37 4.38 -9.15
C LEU A 18 5.54 4.94 -10.31
N GLY A 19 4.47 5.69 -10.01
CA GLY A 19 3.65 6.34 -11.03
C GLY A 19 2.88 5.37 -11.92
N MET A 20 2.57 4.17 -11.42
CA MET A 20 1.93 3.11 -12.23
C MET A 20 0.80 2.39 -11.47
N PRO A 21 -0.17 1.80 -12.17
CA PRO A 21 -1.19 0.95 -11.55
C PRO A 21 -0.60 -0.28 -10.86
N VAL A 22 -1.23 -0.71 -9.77
CA VAL A 22 -0.82 -1.93 -9.03
C VAL A 22 -0.85 -3.17 -9.92
N GLU A 23 -1.83 -3.24 -10.82
CA GLU A 23 -1.99 -4.34 -11.78
C GLU A 23 -0.77 -4.43 -12.72
N GLN A 24 -0.34 -3.29 -13.26
CA GLN A 24 0.83 -3.20 -14.13
C GLN A 24 2.12 -3.58 -13.37
N PHE A 25 2.29 -3.11 -12.13
CA PHE A 25 3.42 -3.54 -11.30
C PHE A 25 3.41 -5.06 -11.07
N CYS A 26 2.24 -5.63 -10.75
CA CYS A 26 2.13 -7.07 -10.52
C CYS A 26 2.50 -7.88 -11.76
N GLU A 27 2.07 -7.44 -12.94
CA GLU A 27 2.41 -8.08 -14.22
C GLU A 27 3.92 -8.01 -14.50
N LEU A 28 4.54 -6.83 -14.37
CA LEU A 28 5.97 -6.63 -14.65
C LEU A 28 6.90 -7.42 -13.72
N TYR A 29 6.53 -7.56 -12.45
CA TYR A 29 7.39 -8.17 -11.42
C TYR A 29 6.92 -9.56 -10.96
N GLY A 30 5.92 -10.14 -11.64
CA GLY A 30 5.49 -11.52 -11.41
C GLY A 30 4.73 -11.76 -10.11
N PHE A 31 3.96 -10.77 -9.63
CA PHE A 31 3.11 -10.94 -8.45
C PHE A 31 1.66 -11.24 -8.83
N ASN A 32 1.01 -12.12 -8.05
CA ASN A 32 -0.42 -12.34 -8.16
C ASN A 32 -1.20 -11.13 -7.61
N GLN A 33 -2.00 -10.47 -8.45
CA GLN A 33 -2.77 -9.28 -8.07
C GLN A 33 -3.73 -9.54 -6.89
N GLY A 34 -4.39 -10.70 -6.85
CA GLY A 34 -5.28 -11.08 -5.75
C GLY A 34 -4.54 -11.20 -4.41
N THR A 35 -3.29 -11.67 -4.45
CA THR A 35 -2.43 -11.73 -3.27
C THR A 35 -2.06 -10.33 -2.78
N VAL A 36 -1.62 -9.43 -3.67
CA VAL A 36 -1.29 -8.04 -3.31
C VAL A 36 -2.53 -7.29 -2.81
N ALA A 37 -3.68 -7.48 -3.46
CA ALA A 37 -4.96 -6.94 -3.01
C ALA A 37 -5.37 -7.46 -1.62
N SER A 38 -5.07 -8.73 -1.31
CA SER A 38 -5.33 -9.29 0.02
C SER A 38 -4.49 -8.61 1.11
N TRP A 39 -3.27 -8.17 0.81
CA TRP A 39 -2.43 -7.45 1.77
C TRP A 39 -3.03 -6.09 2.10
N VAL A 40 -3.51 -5.38 1.08
CA VAL A 40 -4.17 -4.08 1.22
C VAL A 40 -5.47 -4.22 2.03
N THR A 41 -6.35 -5.15 1.64
CA THR A 41 -7.68 -5.32 2.27
C THR A 41 -7.60 -5.86 3.69
N ARG A 42 -6.58 -6.66 4.01
CA ARG A 42 -6.34 -7.18 5.36
C ARG A 42 -5.42 -6.30 6.21
N GLU A 43 -5.00 -5.14 5.71
CA GLU A 43 -4.07 -4.23 6.38
C GLU A 43 -2.77 -4.93 6.82
N ARG A 44 -2.16 -5.71 5.93
CA ARG A 44 -0.94 -6.45 6.21
C ARG A 44 0.21 -5.49 6.50
N LYS A 45 0.75 -5.58 7.71
CA LYS A 45 1.90 -4.80 8.15
C LYS A 45 3.10 -4.93 7.21
N VAL A 46 3.78 -3.83 6.94
CA VAL A 46 4.98 -3.72 6.09
C VAL A 46 6.07 -4.70 6.53
N GLU A 47 6.24 -4.86 7.84
CA GLU A 47 7.19 -5.76 8.48
C GLU A 47 6.96 -7.23 8.12
N THR A 48 5.75 -7.57 7.67
CA THR A 48 5.39 -8.93 7.29
C THR A 48 5.38 -9.14 5.78
N LEU A 49 5.67 -8.12 4.96
CA LEU A 49 5.69 -8.27 3.50
C LEU A 49 6.83 -9.20 3.06
N PRO A 50 6.66 -9.96 1.97
CA PRO A 50 7.74 -10.77 1.43
C PRO A 50 8.95 -9.92 1.03
N ALA A 51 10.16 -10.35 1.38
CA ALA A 51 11.39 -9.66 0.99
C ALA A 51 11.52 -9.52 -0.55
N SER A 52 11.04 -10.51 -1.31
CA SER A 52 10.97 -10.47 -2.77
C SER A 52 10.11 -9.31 -3.29
N PHE A 53 9.06 -8.92 -2.57
CA PHE A 53 8.22 -7.79 -2.94
C PHE A 53 8.95 -6.46 -2.71
N ILE A 54 9.65 -6.33 -1.58
CA ILE A 54 10.51 -5.16 -1.30
C ILE A 54 11.61 -5.05 -2.35
N TYR A 55 12.20 -6.18 -2.75
CA TYR A 55 13.18 -6.23 -3.83
C TYR A 55 12.60 -5.76 -5.16
N ALA A 56 11.42 -6.20 -5.56
CA ALA A 56 10.78 -5.75 -6.79
C ALA A 56 10.49 -4.23 -6.79
N LEU A 57 10.05 -3.68 -5.66
CA LEU A 57 9.90 -2.23 -5.50
C LEU A 57 11.23 -1.49 -5.63
N SER A 58 12.32 -2.07 -5.11
CA SER A 58 13.68 -1.53 -5.22
C SER A 58 14.15 -1.47 -6.67
N LEU A 59 13.88 -2.53 -7.46
CA LEU A 59 14.15 -2.56 -8.90
C LEU A 59 13.34 -1.49 -9.63
N ALA A 60 12.04 -1.42 -9.37
CA ALA A 60 11.14 -0.49 -10.05
C ALA A 60 11.47 0.99 -9.80
N SER A 61 11.97 1.30 -8.62
CA SER A 61 12.33 2.66 -8.21
C SER A 61 13.79 3.02 -8.47
N SER A 62 14.64 2.03 -8.82
CA SER A 62 16.11 2.18 -8.85
C SER A 62 16.69 2.69 -7.51
N ARG A 63 16.11 2.24 -6.39
CA ARG A 63 16.55 2.59 -5.02
C ARG A 63 16.92 1.33 -4.25
N SER A 64 17.66 1.47 -3.15
CA SER A 64 18.02 0.31 -2.34
C SER A 64 16.81 -0.28 -1.59
N MET A 65 16.84 -1.59 -1.31
CA MET A 65 15.77 -2.25 -0.52
C MET A 65 15.57 -1.60 0.86
N GLY A 66 16.64 -1.11 1.49
CA GLY A 66 16.59 -0.43 2.79
C GLY A 66 15.79 0.86 2.72
N GLU A 67 16.08 1.71 1.74
CA GLU A 67 15.31 2.95 1.50
C GLU A 67 13.83 2.68 1.21
N ILE A 68 13.54 1.63 0.44
CA ILE A 68 12.16 1.22 0.15
C ILE A 68 11.44 0.81 1.43
N TYR A 69 12.09 -0.03 2.22
CA TYR A 69 11.52 -0.52 3.46
C TYR A 69 11.23 0.63 4.44
N GLU A 70 12.16 1.58 4.61
CA GLU A 70 11.97 2.77 5.43
C GLU A 70 10.83 3.66 4.93
N GLU A 71 10.72 3.86 3.61
CA GLU A 71 9.64 4.67 3.04
C GLU A 71 8.27 4.01 3.25
N LEU A 72 8.18 2.69 3.07
CA LEU A 72 6.96 1.94 3.36
C LEU A 72 6.56 2.03 4.84
N LEU A 73 7.52 1.97 5.77
CA LEU A 73 7.26 2.14 7.20
C LEU A 73 6.72 3.54 7.52
N LYS A 74 7.27 4.60 6.92
CA LYS A 74 6.75 5.97 7.08
C LYS A 74 5.31 6.07 6.58
N LEU A 75 5.02 5.53 5.40
CA LEU A 75 3.67 5.51 4.83
C LEU A 75 2.68 4.74 5.72
N GLN A 76 3.12 3.63 6.33
CA GLN A 76 2.31 2.87 7.29
C GLN A 76 2.01 3.69 8.55
N ASP A 77 3.02 4.36 9.12
CA ASP A 77 2.86 5.18 10.32
C ASP A 77 1.95 6.39 10.07
N ASP A 78 2.13 7.07 8.93
CA ASP A 78 1.25 8.18 8.51
C ASP A 78 -0.21 7.73 8.37
N TYR A 79 -0.43 6.53 7.82
CA TYR A 79 -1.76 5.94 7.73
C TYR A 79 -2.36 5.66 9.11
N TYR A 80 -1.58 5.08 10.04
CA TYR A 80 -2.03 4.80 11.40
C TYR A 80 -2.36 6.09 12.18
N ARG A 81 -1.48 7.09 12.13
CA ARG A 81 -1.71 8.41 12.74
C ARG A 81 -2.96 9.08 12.18
N TYR A 82 -3.17 8.99 10.87
CA TYR A 82 -4.40 9.50 10.26
C TYR A 82 -5.64 8.79 10.81
N ARG A 83 -5.64 7.45 10.85
CA ARG A 83 -6.78 6.68 11.38
C ARG A 83 -7.13 7.03 12.81
N GLU A 84 -6.12 7.22 13.66
CA GLU A 84 -6.30 7.65 15.04
C GLU A 84 -6.99 9.01 15.10
N ARG A 85 -6.51 9.99 14.31
CA ARG A 85 -7.12 11.33 14.24
C ARG A 85 -8.57 11.31 13.77
N VAL A 86 -8.91 10.47 12.79
CA VAL A 86 -10.28 10.40 12.24
C VAL A 86 -11.19 9.40 12.95
N GLY A 87 -10.72 8.76 14.02
CA GLY A 87 -11.52 7.82 14.81
C GLY A 87 -11.97 6.56 14.07
N PHE A 88 -11.19 6.10 13.06
CA PHE A 88 -11.58 4.96 12.24
C PHE A 88 -11.53 3.64 13.04
N LYS A 89 -12.71 3.15 13.48
CA LYS A 89 -12.84 1.84 14.13
C LYS A 89 -12.91 0.73 13.06
N LYS A 90 -11.99 -0.23 13.13
CA LYS A 90 -11.92 -1.43 12.28
C LYS A 90 -13.31 -2.11 12.26
N GLY A 91 -13.94 -2.23 11.08
CA GLY A 91 -15.16 -3.06 10.91
C GLY A 91 -16.50 -2.35 10.63
N LYS A 92 -16.59 -1.01 10.53
CA LYS A 92 -17.83 -0.41 9.99
C LYS A 92 -17.84 -0.51 8.46
N LYS A 93 -18.50 -1.54 7.93
CA LYS A 93 -19.02 -1.52 6.55
C LYS A 93 -19.80 -0.22 6.37
N VAL A 94 -19.30 0.70 5.56
CA VAL A 94 -20.12 1.81 5.08
C VAL A 94 -21.14 1.16 4.13
N LYS A 95 -22.33 0.90 4.66
CA LYS A 95 -23.50 0.57 3.84
C LYS A 95 -23.74 1.81 2.98
N LYS A 96 -23.31 1.80 1.72
CA LYS A 96 -23.77 2.79 0.74
C LYS A 96 -25.30 2.70 0.74
N ARG A 97 -25.98 3.75 1.20
CA ARG A 97 -27.36 3.97 0.76
C ARG A 97 -27.25 4.27 -0.74
N LEU A 98 -27.90 3.42 -1.53
CA LEU A 98 -28.28 3.78 -2.89
C LEU A 98 -29.48 4.71 -2.73
N ASP A 99 -29.33 5.94 -3.20
CA ASP A 99 -30.47 6.79 -3.54
C ASP A 99 -30.91 6.45 -4.96
#